data_AF-A0A497Q8T2-F1
#
_entry.id   AF-A0A497Q8T2-F1
#
_cell.length_a   1.000
_cell.length_b   1.000
_cell.length_c   1.000
_cell.angle_alpha   90.00
_cell.angle_beta   90.00
_cell.angle_gamma   90.00
#
_symmetry.space_group_name_H-M   'P 1'
#
loop_
_entity.id
_entity.type
_entity.pdbx_description
1 polymer ?
#
loop_
_entity_poly.entity_id
_entity_poly.type
_entity_poly.pdbx_seq_one_letter_code
_entity_poly.pdbx_strand_id
1 'polypeptide(L)'
;MKVIGVDVGGTFTDIILVSSDPSRYYVHKVPSTPEAQERAVVRGIREILHRTGTEGYEIDLIVHGTTIATNAMLQRKGARVTLLTTEGLEDVIEIGRQNRNEIYAVHASRPEPLVDRQHRIGVSERIGADGKIIVPLTDEEVARVVRLVSEQDSNAVAIALLFSFKNPSHEETLLQALRGPNDRYVVASSHVLPEFREFERTSTTVLEAYLGPVVVGYLEKLDREIRSVCPRARLTVMQSNGGTRLCSQTRGHTIGLALSGLAGGVMGAWEVARRAGVNRLISLDMGGTSCDISAIDGGVVVRPDNEVGGLPLRIPSVDV
;
A
#
# COMPACT_ATOMS: atom_id res chain seq x y z
N MET A 1 -13.94 -19.23 16.67
CA MET A 1 -12.71 -18.69 16.09
C MET A 1 -12.16 -17.67 17.07
N LYS A 2 -10.90 -17.76 17.48
CA LYS A 2 -10.24 -16.70 18.27
C LYS A 2 -9.44 -15.81 17.33
N VAL A 3 -9.66 -14.51 17.42
CA VAL A 3 -9.09 -13.51 16.51
C VAL A 3 -8.35 -12.45 17.30
N ILE A 4 -7.18 -12.05 16.83
CA ILE A 4 -6.48 -10.88 17.35
C ILE A 4 -6.55 -9.77 16.32
N GLY A 5 -7.05 -8.60 16.72
CA GLY A 5 -6.88 -7.34 15.99
C GLY A 5 -5.70 -6.58 16.56
N VAL A 6 -4.89 -5.99 15.69
CA VAL A 6 -3.76 -5.13 16.05
C VAL A 6 -3.85 -3.84 15.26
N ASP A 7 -3.70 -2.70 15.93
CA ASP A 7 -3.51 -1.41 15.27
C ASP A 7 -2.24 -0.74 15.78
N VAL A 8 -1.36 -0.36 14.86
CA VAL A 8 -0.08 0.27 15.17
C VAL A 8 -0.16 1.77 14.91
N GLY A 9 -0.38 2.52 15.98
CA GLY A 9 -0.25 3.97 16.00
C GLY A 9 1.18 4.45 16.29
N GLY A 10 1.38 5.77 16.19
CA GLY A 10 2.67 6.40 16.48
C GLY A 10 3.12 6.29 17.94
N THR A 11 2.18 6.41 18.88
CA THR A 11 2.48 6.40 20.33
C THR A 11 2.27 5.01 20.95
N PHE A 12 1.18 4.35 20.60
CA PHE A 12 0.79 3.07 21.17
C PHE A 12 0.39 2.08 20.08
N THR A 13 0.58 0.80 20.41
CA THR A 13 0.06 -0.33 19.66
C THR A 13 -1.11 -0.91 20.46
N ASP A 14 -2.28 -0.90 19.84
CA ASP A 14 -3.53 -1.38 20.43
C ASP A 14 -3.80 -2.80 19.96
N ILE A 15 -4.20 -3.67 20.88
CA ILE A 15 -4.40 -5.10 20.63
C ILE A 15 -5.73 -5.51 21.24
N ILE A 16 -6.53 -6.21 20.44
CA ILE A 16 -7.79 -6.79 20.89
C ILE A 16 -7.77 -8.30 20.63
N LEU A 17 -8.03 -9.09 21.66
CA LEU A 17 -8.29 -10.52 21.53
C LEU A 17 -9.79 -10.75 21.64
N VAL A 18 -10.40 -11.28 20.58
CA VAL A 18 -11.81 -11.69 20.56
C VAL A 18 -11.87 -13.21 20.67
N SER A 19 -12.60 -13.69 21.68
CA SER A 19 -12.80 -15.12 21.90
C SER A 19 -13.80 -15.72 20.89
N SER A 20 -14.02 -17.03 20.97
CA SER A 20 -15.09 -17.71 20.22
C SER A 20 -16.49 -17.20 20.57
N ASP A 21 -16.66 -16.65 21.77
CA ASP A 21 -17.83 -15.88 22.19
C ASP A 21 -17.57 -14.39 21.91
N PRO A 22 -18.29 -13.76 20.96
CA PRO A 22 -18.10 -12.35 20.60
C PRO A 22 -18.35 -11.36 21.75
N SER A 23 -19.03 -11.79 22.82
CA SER A 23 -19.24 -10.96 24.02
C SER A 23 -17.99 -10.91 24.92
N ARG A 24 -17.01 -11.77 24.68
CA ARG A 24 -15.76 -11.86 25.45
C ARG A 24 -14.60 -11.39 24.60
N TYR A 25 -14.18 -10.16 24.87
CA TYR A 25 -12.98 -9.58 24.27
C TYR A 25 -12.08 -9.00 25.36
N TYR A 26 -10.80 -8.94 25.06
CA TYR A 26 -9.78 -8.36 25.91
C TYR A 26 -9.05 -7.30 25.11
N VAL A 27 -8.82 -6.14 25.72
CA VAL A 27 -8.05 -5.06 25.11
C VAL A 27 -6.75 -4.92 25.87
N HIS A 28 -5.67 -4.70 25.13
CA HIS A 28 -4.35 -4.45 25.67
C HIS A 28 -3.67 -3.36 24.87
N LYS A 29 -2.88 -2.53 25.55
CA LYS A 29 -2.20 -1.38 24.96
C LYS A 29 -0.76 -1.40 25.41
N VAL A 30 0.16 -1.30 24.45
CA VAL A 30 1.60 -1.26 24.71
C VAL A 30 2.24 -0.06 24.01
N PRO A 31 3.31 0.54 24.55
CA PRO A 31 4.03 1.61 23.86
C PRO A 31 4.55 1.14 22.50
N SER A 32 4.35 1.94 21.45
CA SER A 32 4.90 1.64 20.12
C SER A 32 6.43 1.67 20.14
N THR A 33 7.05 0.95 19.21
CA THR A 33 8.51 0.94 19.02
C THR A 33 8.80 1.42 17.60
N PRO A 34 8.96 2.73 17.35
CA PRO A 34 9.00 3.30 16.00
C PRO A 34 10.05 2.67 15.08
N GLU A 35 11.22 2.33 15.62
CA GLU A 35 12.32 1.72 14.83
C GLU A 35 12.14 0.21 14.60
N ALA A 36 11.18 -0.43 15.28
CA ALA A 36 10.94 -1.87 15.23
C ALA A 36 9.50 -2.20 15.65
N GLN A 37 8.52 -1.72 14.87
CA GLN A 37 7.10 -1.80 15.21
C GLN A 37 6.63 -3.25 15.45
N GLU A 38 7.22 -4.21 14.75
CA GLU A 38 6.91 -5.63 14.87
C GLU A 38 7.16 -6.15 16.30
N ARG A 39 8.16 -5.59 17.01
CA ARG A 39 8.46 -5.96 18.40
C ARG A 39 7.35 -5.57 19.36
N ALA A 40 6.76 -4.38 19.16
CA ALA A 40 5.65 -3.91 19.99
C ALA A 40 4.41 -4.79 19.79
N VAL A 41 4.12 -5.15 18.53
CA VAL A 41 3.02 -6.08 18.18
C VAL A 41 3.21 -7.43 18.86
N VAL A 42 4.36 -8.06 18.66
CA VAL A 42 4.64 -9.41 19.19
C VAL A 42 4.65 -9.40 20.73
N ARG A 43 5.23 -8.38 21.35
CA ARG A 43 5.21 -8.19 22.80
C ARG A 43 3.78 -8.11 23.32
N GLY A 44 2.95 -7.25 22.73
CA GLY A 44 1.59 -7.08 23.19
C GLY A 44 0.73 -8.33 22.95
N ILE A 45 0.96 -9.09 21.88
CA ILE A 45 0.33 -10.41 21.66
C ILE A 45 0.74 -11.38 22.79
N ARG A 46 2.03 -11.49 23.13
CA ARG A 46 2.49 -12.34 24.24
C ARG A 46 1.85 -11.94 25.57
N GLU A 47 1.77 -10.64 25.85
CA GLU A 47 1.19 -10.12 27.10
C GLU A 47 -0.32 -10.38 27.21
N ILE A 48 -1.09 -10.20 26.12
CA ILE A 48 -2.54 -10.46 26.16
C ILE A 48 -2.85 -11.96 26.25
N LEU A 49 -2.05 -12.82 25.59
CA LEU A 49 -2.17 -14.28 25.70
C LEU A 49 -1.89 -14.74 27.14
N HIS A 50 -0.80 -14.27 27.74
CA HIS A 50 -0.46 -14.58 29.13
C HIS A 50 -1.55 -14.11 30.11
N ARG A 51 -2.07 -12.90 29.96
CA ARG A 51 -3.13 -12.35 30.84
C ARG A 51 -4.44 -13.13 30.77
N THR A 52 -4.73 -13.76 29.63
CA THR A 52 -5.97 -14.49 29.40
C THR A 52 -5.83 -16.00 29.59
N GLY A 53 -4.61 -16.49 29.81
CA GLY A 53 -4.31 -17.93 29.81
C GLY A 53 -4.62 -18.60 28.47
N THR A 54 -4.59 -17.84 27.37
CA THR A 54 -4.82 -18.36 26.02
C THR A 54 -3.50 -18.81 25.42
N GLU A 55 -3.46 -20.03 24.91
CA GLU A 55 -2.30 -20.54 24.21
C GLU A 55 -2.26 -20.02 22.77
N GLY A 56 -1.08 -19.68 22.26
CA GLY A 56 -0.95 -19.07 20.93
C GLY A 56 -1.41 -19.99 19.79
N TYR A 57 -1.40 -21.32 19.99
CA TYR A 57 -1.96 -22.25 19.02
C TYR A 57 -3.48 -22.12 18.89
N GLU A 58 -4.18 -21.51 19.84
CA GLU A 58 -5.63 -21.35 19.80
C GLU A 58 -6.07 -20.16 18.93
N ILE A 59 -5.12 -19.33 18.49
CA ILE A 59 -5.39 -18.17 17.65
C ILE A 59 -5.49 -18.61 16.19
N ASP A 60 -6.62 -18.30 15.56
CA ASP A 60 -6.92 -18.69 14.18
C ASP A 60 -6.50 -17.62 13.17
N LEU A 61 -6.63 -16.35 13.55
CA LEU A 61 -6.47 -15.19 12.68
C LEU A 61 -5.89 -14.00 13.45
N ILE A 62 -4.91 -13.34 12.84
CA ILE A 62 -4.42 -12.04 13.26
C ILE A 62 -4.71 -11.04 12.14
N VAL A 63 -5.41 -9.96 12.46
CA VAL A 63 -5.70 -8.84 11.56
C VAL A 63 -4.85 -7.66 11.99
N HIS A 64 -3.94 -7.24 11.13
CA HIS A 64 -2.95 -6.22 11.42
C HIS A 64 -3.22 -4.94 10.63
N GLY A 65 -3.54 -3.86 11.34
CA GLY A 65 -3.52 -2.49 10.85
C GLY A 65 -2.17 -1.85 11.10
N THR A 66 -1.66 -1.11 10.12
CA THR A 66 -0.36 -0.45 10.22
C THR A 66 -0.37 0.90 9.52
N THR A 67 0.42 1.82 10.06
CA THR A 67 0.67 3.14 9.47
C THR A 67 2.01 3.20 8.73
N ILE A 68 2.70 2.06 8.53
CA ILE A 68 4.04 2.06 7.94
C ILE A 68 4.06 2.62 6.51
N ALA A 69 3.05 2.29 5.69
CA ALA A 69 2.92 2.79 4.33
C ALA A 69 2.65 4.31 4.33
N THR A 70 1.67 4.77 5.11
CA THR A 70 1.32 6.18 5.25
C THR A 70 2.51 7.01 5.72
N ASN A 71 3.21 6.56 6.77
CA ASN A 71 4.37 7.25 7.32
C ASN A 71 5.53 7.29 6.34
N ALA A 72 5.79 6.21 5.59
CA ALA A 72 6.82 6.19 4.56
C ALA A 72 6.54 7.20 3.45
N MET A 73 5.26 7.37 3.05
CA MET A 73 4.87 8.40 2.09
C MET A 73 5.05 9.82 2.64
N LEU A 74 4.50 10.10 3.82
CA LEU A 74 4.55 11.43 4.44
C LEU A 74 5.98 11.88 4.76
N GLN A 75 6.82 10.96 5.23
CA GLN A 75 8.23 11.25 5.55
C GLN A 75 9.16 11.13 4.35
N ARG A 76 8.64 10.76 3.17
CA ARG A 76 9.44 10.42 1.98
C ARG A 76 10.58 9.44 2.29
N LYS A 77 10.27 8.38 3.02
CA LYS A 77 11.20 7.30 3.41
C LYS A 77 10.85 5.95 2.76
N GLY A 78 10.73 5.93 1.44
CA GLY A 78 10.59 4.72 0.62
C GLY A 78 11.88 4.34 -0.11
N ALA A 79 11.76 3.36 -1.01
CA ALA A 79 12.86 2.92 -1.86
C ALA A 79 13.18 3.93 -2.95
N ARG A 80 14.45 3.96 -3.41
CA ARG A 80 14.81 4.64 -4.65
C ARG A 80 14.26 3.84 -5.83
N VAL A 81 13.46 4.50 -6.67
CA VAL A 81 12.73 3.87 -7.78
C VAL A 81 13.31 4.33 -9.11
N THR A 82 13.49 3.38 -10.05
CA THR A 82 13.62 3.68 -11.47
C THR A 82 12.26 3.52 -12.15
N LEU A 83 11.85 4.50 -12.95
CA LEU A 83 10.61 4.46 -13.71
C LEU A 83 10.91 4.12 -15.18
N LEU A 84 10.25 3.09 -15.70
CA LEU A 84 10.23 2.78 -17.13
C LEU A 84 8.89 3.23 -17.72
N THR A 85 8.94 4.05 -18.75
CA THR A 85 7.76 4.48 -19.52
C THR A 85 7.94 4.16 -20.99
N THR A 86 6.85 4.20 -21.75
CA THR A 86 6.97 4.36 -23.21
C THR A 86 7.79 5.62 -23.51
N GLU A 87 8.69 5.54 -24.49
CA GLU A 87 9.55 6.66 -24.92
C GLU A 87 8.72 7.92 -25.24
N GLY A 88 9.20 9.06 -24.72
CA GLY A 88 8.52 10.36 -24.81
C GLY A 88 7.46 10.62 -23.73
N LEU A 89 7.25 9.69 -22.79
CA LEU A 89 6.33 9.85 -21.65
C LEU A 89 7.06 9.84 -20.28
N GLU A 90 8.38 9.96 -20.27
CA GLU A 90 9.22 9.86 -19.07
C GLU A 90 8.83 10.89 -18.01
N ASP A 91 8.45 12.09 -18.45
CA ASP A 91 8.12 13.22 -17.57
C ASP A 91 6.65 13.25 -17.12
N VAL A 92 5.85 12.20 -17.39
CA VAL A 92 4.40 12.17 -17.07
C VAL A 92 4.10 12.43 -15.59
N ILE A 93 4.92 11.92 -14.67
CA ILE A 93 4.74 12.09 -13.22
C ILE A 93 5.07 13.52 -12.75
N GLU A 94 5.91 14.24 -13.48
CA GLU A 94 6.29 15.61 -13.17
C GLU A 94 5.32 16.61 -13.81
N ILE A 95 4.94 16.38 -15.07
CA ILE A 95 3.93 17.16 -15.78
C ILE A 95 2.57 17.01 -15.07
N GLY A 96 2.19 15.82 -14.65
CA GLY A 96 0.90 15.53 -14.02
C GLY A 96 -0.31 16.04 -14.81
N ARG A 97 -1.38 16.41 -14.11
CA ARG A 97 -2.61 16.95 -14.73
C ARG A 97 -2.61 18.46 -14.92
N GLN A 98 -1.60 19.18 -14.42
CA GLN A 98 -1.56 20.65 -14.40
C GLN A 98 -2.76 21.29 -13.66
N ASN A 99 -3.45 20.53 -12.80
CA ASN A 99 -4.49 21.05 -11.94
C ASN A 99 -3.88 22.00 -10.89
N ARG A 100 -4.55 23.10 -10.58
CA ARG A 100 -4.15 24.05 -9.54
C ARG A 100 -4.95 23.79 -8.27
N ASN A 101 -4.30 23.21 -7.27
CA ASN A 101 -4.94 22.98 -5.96
C ASN A 101 -5.27 24.32 -5.28
N GLU A 102 -4.36 25.29 -5.37
CA GLU A 102 -4.56 26.65 -4.87
C GLU A 102 -4.80 27.62 -6.03
N ILE A 103 -6.06 27.72 -6.47
CA ILE A 103 -6.45 28.50 -7.67
C ILE A 103 -6.01 29.97 -7.57
N TYR A 104 -5.99 30.52 -6.36
CA TYR A 104 -5.65 31.93 -6.10
C TYR A 104 -4.19 32.17 -5.71
N ALA A 105 -3.38 31.12 -5.54
CA ALA A 105 -1.96 31.27 -5.23
C ALA A 105 -1.20 31.69 -6.50
N VAL A 106 -0.65 32.90 -6.49
CA VAL A 106 0.16 33.45 -7.60
C VAL A 106 1.46 32.66 -7.78
N HIS A 107 2.04 32.18 -6.68
CA HIS A 107 3.23 31.34 -6.65
C HIS A 107 2.90 29.97 -6.04
N ALA A 108 2.25 29.11 -6.84
CA ALA A 108 1.99 27.73 -6.44
C ALA A 108 3.25 26.87 -6.69
N SER A 109 3.71 26.16 -5.65
CA SER A 109 4.71 25.11 -5.81
C SER A 109 4.01 23.76 -5.99
N ARG A 110 4.61 22.90 -6.82
CA ARG A 110 4.14 21.52 -6.98
C ARG A 110 4.99 20.60 -6.10
N PRO A 111 4.39 19.53 -5.54
CA PRO A 111 5.18 18.51 -4.85
C PRO A 111 6.25 17.96 -5.80
N GLU A 112 7.48 17.82 -5.29
CA GLU A 112 8.55 17.18 -6.07
C GLU A 112 8.17 15.74 -6.41
N PRO A 113 8.40 15.26 -7.64
CA PRO A 113 8.10 13.89 -8.02
C PRO A 113 8.93 12.89 -7.19
N LEU A 114 8.39 11.68 -6.97
CA LEU A 114 9.09 10.62 -6.22
C LEU A 114 10.29 10.03 -6.97
N VAL A 115 10.36 10.23 -8.28
CA VAL A 115 11.42 9.71 -9.15
C VAL A 115 12.08 10.88 -9.84
N ASP A 116 13.37 11.08 -9.58
CA ASP A 116 14.18 12.09 -10.25
C ASP A 116 14.26 11.82 -11.75
N ARG A 117 14.41 12.89 -12.55
CA ARG A 117 14.49 12.81 -14.02
C ARG A 117 15.52 11.79 -14.52
N GLN A 118 16.69 11.72 -13.86
CA GLN A 118 17.77 10.79 -14.23
C GLN A 118 17.41 9.30 -14.04
N HIS A 119 16.40 9.01 -13.19
CA HIS A 119 15.91 7.66 -12.92
C HIS A 119 14.67 7.31 -13.76
N ARG A 120 14.35 8.10 -14.79
CA ARG A 120 13.24 7.84 -15.72
C ARG A 120 13.80 7.45 -17.07
N ILE A 121 13.41 6.27 -17.55
CA ILE A 121 13.94 5.68 -18.78
C ILE A 121 12.77 5.46 -19.75
N GLY A 122 12.85 6.11 -20.91
CA GLY A 122 12.00 5.79 -22.05
C GLY A 122 12.40 4.46 -22.66
N VAL A 123 11.42 3.59 -22.86
CA VAL A 123 11.54 2.31 -23.56
C VAL A 123 11.00 2.51 -24.98
N SER A 124 11.76 2.07 -25.97
CA SER A 124 11.42 2.23 -27.39
C SER A 124 10.43 1.15 -27.82
N GLU A 125 9.20 1.22 -27.29
CA GLU A 125 8.08 0.37 -27.67
C GLU A 125 6.79 1.18 -27.85
N ARG A 126 5.76 0.60 -28.48
CA ARG A 126 4.45 1.25 -28.55
C ARG A 126 3.32 0.26 -28.75
N ILE A 127 2.32 0.36 -27.88
CA ILE A 127 1.02 -0.29 -28.04
C ILE A 127 -0.02 0.77 -28.42
N GLY A 128 -0.92 0.42 -29.35
CA GLY A 128 -2.02 1.27 -29.79
C GLY A 128 -3.24 1.19 -28.88
N ALA A 129 -4.17 2.14 -29.03
CA ALA A 129 -5.41 2.16 -28.27
C ALA A 129 -6.31 0.93 -28.53
N ASP A 130 -6.14 0.25 -29.67
CA ASP A 130 -6.79 -1.01 -30.01
C ASP A 130 -6.05 -2.25 -29.47
N GLY A 131 -4.97 -2.05 -28.70
CA GLY A 131 -4.15 -3.11 -28.12
C GLY A 131 -3.12 -3.72 -29.08
N LYS A 132 -3.04 -3.26 -30.33
CA LYS A 132 -2.05 -3.77 -31.30
C LYS A 132 -0.67 -3.18 -31.04
N ILE A 133 0.35 -3.97 -31.33
CA ILE A 133 1.74 -3.52 -31.30
C ILE A 133 1.97 -2.60 -32.51
N ILE A 134 2.39 -1.36 -32.25
CA ILE A 134 2.78 -0.36 -33.26
C ILE A 134 4.30 -0.37 -33.42
N VAL A 135 5.03 -0.36 -32.30
CA VAL A 135 6.48 -0.52 -32.25
C VAL A 135 6.77 -1.71 -31.35
N PRO A 136 7.37 -2.80 -31.87
CA PRO A 136 7.65 -3.99 -31.08
C PRO A 136 8.74 -3.71 -30.04
N LEU A 137 8.60 -4.32 -28.86
CA LEU A 137 9.69 -4.40 -27.89
C LEU A 137 10.69 -5.46 -28.37
N THR A 138 11.86 -5.04 -28.84
CA THR A 138 12.90 -5.97 -29.35
C THR A 138 13.81 -6.47 -28.24
N ASP A 139 14.51 -7.58 -28.48
CA ASP A 139 15.46 -8.14 -27.50
C ASP A 139 16.62 -7.18 -27.23
N GLU A 140 17.07 -6.42 -28.23
CA GLU A 140 18.11 -5.38 -28.07
C GLU A 140 17.64 -4.27 -27.14
N GLU A 141 16.37 -3.89 -27.24
CA GLU A 141 15.77 -2.85 -26.42
C GLU A 141 15.60 -3.33 -24.97
N VAL A 142 15.15 -4.57 -24.76
CA VAL A 142 15.12 -5.20 -23.44
C VAL A 142 16.52 -5.22 -22.82
N ALA A 143 17.54 -5.64 -23.58
CA ALA A 143 18.92 -5.65 -23.10
C ALA A 143 19.45 -4.25 -22.77
N ARG A 144 19.07 -3.22 -23.55
CA ARG A 144 19.40 -1.81 -23.27
C ARG A 144 18.79 -1.35 -21.96
N VAL A 145 17.50 -1.60 -21.75
CA VAL A 145 16.77 -1.22 -20.53
C VAL A 145 17.36 -1.93 -19.31
N VAL A 146 17.58 -3.25 -19.38
CA VAL A 146 18.17 -4.03 -18.28
C VAL A 146 19.54 -3.47 -17.86
N ARG A 147 20.39 -3.11 -18.84
CA ARG A 147 21.68 -2.48 -18.57
C ARG A 147 21.52 -1.13 -17.87
N LEU A 148 20.69 -0.23 -18.43
CA LEU A 148 20.48 1.10 -17.86
C LEU A 148 19.94 1.05 -16.44
N VAL A 149 18.98 0.15 -16.16
CA VAL A 149 18.44 -0.05 -14.80
C VAL A 149 19.51 -0.61 -13.86
N SER A 150 20.43 -1.44 -14.36
CA SER A 150 21.52 -1.99 -13.54
C SER A 150 22.61 -0.97 -13.20
N GLU A 151 22.72 0.10 -13.99
CA GLU A 151 23.60 1.24 -13.74
C GLU A 151 22.99 2.25 -12.74
N GLN A 152 21.69 2.17 -12.45
CA GLN A 152 21.04 3.01 -11.45
C GLN A 152 21.25 2.50 -10.03
N ASP A 153 21.43 3.41 -9.07
CA ASP A 153 21.40 3.12 -7.63
C ASP A 153 19.95 2.98 -7.10
N SER A 154 19.11 2.28 -7.85
CA SER A 154 17.70 2.06 -7.50
C SER A 154 17.46 0.61 -7.07
N ASN A 155 16.69 0.45 -5.99
CA ASN A 155 16.38 -0.85 -5.40
C ASN A 155 14.97 -1.34 -5.82
N ALA A 156 14.22 -0.51 -6.54
CA ALA A 156 12.90 -0.83 -7.07
C ALA A 156 12.71 -0.27 -8.47
N VAL A 157 11.85 -0.91 -9.27
CA VAL A 157 11.50 -0.50 -10.62
C VAL A 157 9.99 -0.49 -10.79
N ALA A 158 9.47 0.63 -11.29
CA ALA A 158 8.10 0.77 -11.75
C ALA A 158 8.09 0.71 -13.29
N ILE A 159 7.26 -0.17 -13.86
CA ILE A 159 7.07 -0.27 -15.31
C ILE A 159 5.66 0.22 -15.63
N ALA A 160 5.54 1.30 -16.41
CA ALA A 160 4.27 1.89 -16.80
C ALA A 160 4.31 2.26 -18.28
N LEU A 161 3.93 1.31 -19.13
CA LEU A 161 3.89 1.49 -20.58
C LEU A 161 2.48 1.87 -21.02
N LEU A 162 2.38 2.69 -22.06
CA LEU A 162 1.09 3.17 -22.56
C LEU A 162 0.24 2.00 -23.07
N PHE A 163 -1.04 1.99 -22.70
CA PHE A 163 -2.01 0.93 -23.05
C PHE A 163 -1.68 -0.48 -22.54
N SER A 164 -0.79 -0.63 -21.56
CA SER A 164 -0.49 -1.92 -20.93
C SER A 164 -1.71 -2.60 -20.29
N PHE A 165 -2.69 -1.81 -19.83
CA PHE A 165 -3.98 -2.32 -19.34
C PHE A 165 -4.84 -3.00 -20.42
N LYS A 166 -4.54 -2.79 -21.71
CA LYS A 166 -5.17 -3.48 -22.85
C LYS A 166 -4.35 -4.65 -23.34
N ASN A 167 -3.04 -4.47 -23.42
CA ASN A 167 -2.12 -5.52 -23.83
C ASN A 167 -0.85 -5.43 -22.95
N PRO A 168 -0.71 -6.32 -21.95
CA PRO A 168 0.37 -6.25 -20.97
C PRO A 168 1.69 -6.84 -21.48
N SER A 169 1.75 -7.37 -22.69
CA SER A 169 2.86 -8.22 -23.16
C SER A 169 4.25 -7.58 -23.02
N HIS A 170 4.39 -6.30 -23.37
CA HIS A 170 5.68 -5.60 -23.23
C HIS A 170 6.06 -5.37 -21.76
N GLU A 171 5.10 -5.04 -20.89
CA GLU A 171 5.37 -4.91 -19.46
C GLU A 171 5.73 -6.26 -18.83
N GLU A 172 5.05 -7.34 -19.22
CA GLU A 172 5.35 -8.69 -18.76
C GLU A 172 6.76 -9.13 -19.15
N THR A 173 7.18 -8.88 -20.39
CA THR A 173 8.54 -9.17 -20.86
C THR A 173 9.59 -8.43 -20.04
N LEU A 174 9.43 -7.11 -19.83
CA LEU A 174 10.36 -6.31 -19.02
C LEU A 174 10.34 -6.76 -17.56
N LEU A 175 9.16 -7.06 -17.00
CA LEU A 175 9.00 -7.55 -15.64
C LEU A 175 9.80 -8.84 -15.43
N GLN A 176 9.75 -9.78 -16.37
CA GLN A 176 10.53 -11.02 -16.28
C GLN A 176 12.03 -10.77 -16.44
N ALA A 177 12.44 -9.92 -17.39
CA ALA A 177 13.84 -9.59 -17.63
C ALA A 177 14.50 -8.90 -16.42
N LEU A 178 13.75 -8.05 -15.71
CA LEU A 178 14.25 -7.25 -14.59
C LEU A 178 14.17 -7.97 -13.23
N ARG A 179 13.37 -9.05 -13.13
CA ARG A 179 13.27 -9.92 -11.94
C ARG A 179 14.47 -10.83 -11.71
N GLY A 180 15.53 -10.68 -12.50
CA GLY A 180 16.78 -11.46 -12.41
C GLY A 180 17.46 -11.43 -11.03
N PRO A 181 18.68 -11.99 -10.90
CA PRO A 181 19.27 -12.51 -9.66
C PRO A 181 19.50 -11.52 -8.49
N ASN A 182 19.21 -10.23 -8.65
CA ASN A 182 19.55 -9.16 -7.71
C ASN A 182 18.44 -8.81 -6.70
N ASP A 183 17.40 -9.64 -6.53
CA ASP A 183 16.27 -9.44 -5.59
C ASP A 183 15.59 -8.06 -5.67
N ARG A 184 15.62 -7.44 -6.87
CA ARG A 184 15.06 -6.11 -7.08
C ARG A 184 13.53 -6.15 -7.00
N TYR A 185 12.92 -5.14 -6.38
CA TYR A 185 11.46 -5.03 -6.34
C TYR A 185 10.94 -4.43 -7.65
N VAL A 186 10.41 -5.27 -8.53
CA VAL A 186 9.91 -4.85 -9.85
C VAL A 186 8.39 -5.03 -9.92
N VAL A 187 7.68 -3.97 -10.29
CA VAL A 187 6.22 -3.98 -10.48
C VAL A 187 5.83 -3.38 -11.82
N ALA A 188 4.77 -3.93 -12.40
CA ALA A 188 4.21 -3.52 -13.68
C ALA A 188 2.82 -2.91 -13.47
N SER A 189 2.53 -1.82 -14.18
CA SER A 189 1.30 -1.06 -14.00
C SER A 189 0.05 -1.85 -14.38
N SER A 190 0.17 -2.78 -15.34
CA SER A 190 -0.85 -3.77 -15.70
C SER A 190 -1.21 -4.74 -14.55
N HIS A 191 -0.35 -4.90 -13.55
CA HIS A 191 -0.66 -5.70 -12.34
C HIS A 191 -1.13 -4.84 -11.17
N VAL A 192 -0.61 -3.61 -11.07
CA VAL A 192 -0.92 -2.70 -9.96
C VAL A 192 -2.26 -2.00 -10.16
N LEU A 193 -2.48 -1.41 -11.33
CA LEU A 193 -3.67 -0.65 -11.68
C LEU A 193 -3.96 -0.75 -13.19
N PRO A 194 -4.58 -1.86 -13.67
CA PRO A 194 -4.89 -2.09 -15.08
C PRO A 194 -6.08 -1.23 -15.56
N GLU A 195 -5.97 0.08 -15.44
CA GLU A 195 -7.00 1.04 -15.84
C GLU A 195 -6.49 2.08 -16.84
N PHE A 196 -7.45 2.68 -17.57
CA PHE A 196 -7.19 3.86 -18.37
C PHE A 196 -6.79 5.04 -17.47
N ARG A 197 -6.03 5.99 -18.05
CA ARG A 197 -5.42 7.21 -17.48
C ARG A 197 -3.98 7.02 -17.02
N GLU A 198 -3.07 7.53 -17.86
CA GLU A 198 -1.62 7.35 -17.71
C GLU A 198 -1.05 7.92 -16.41
N PHE A 199 -1.39 9.17 -16.09
CA PHE A 199 -0.78 9.83 -14.92
C PHE A 199 -1.09 9.11 -13.62
N GLU A 200 -2.35 8.80 -13.36
CA GLU A 200 -2.80 8.12 -12.14
C GLU A 200 -2.28 6.68 -12.08
N ARG A 201 -2.24 5.98 -13.23
CA ARG A 201 -1.65 4.64 -13.36
C ARG A 201 -0.15 4.64 -13.04
N THR A 202 0.60 5.54 -13.64
CA THR A 202 2.05 5.66 -13.43
C THR A 202 2.36 6.12 -12.00
N SER A 203 1.66 7.12 -11.47
CA SER A 203 1.83 7.58 -10.09
C SER A 203 1.59 6.46 -9.07
N THR A 204 0.50 5.70 -9.24
CA THR A 204 0.17 4.56 -8.35
C THR A 204 1.20 3.44 -8.46
N THR A 205 1.70 3.16 -9.67
CA THR A 205 2.74 2.13 -9.89
C THR A 205 4.09 2.54 -9.30
N VAL A 206 4.46 3.82 -9.42
CA VAL A 206 5.65 4.38 -8.77
C VAL A 206 5.52 4.27 -7.25
N LEU A 207 4.36 4.61 -6.69
CA LEU A 207 4.09 4.48 -5.26
C LEU A 207 4.17 3.03 -4.76
N GLU A 208 3.65 2.08 -5.53
CA GLU A 208 3.81 0.65 -5.21
C GLU A 208 5.29 0.23 -5.19
N ALA A 209 6.08 0.65 -6.20
CA ALA A 209 7.52 0.36 -6.23
C ALA A 209 8.26 1.03 -5.07
N TYR A 210 7.85 2.25 -4.71
CA TYR A 210 8.42 3.05 -3.64
C TYR A 210 8.18 2.43 -2.25
N LEU A 211 6.96 1.96 -1.98
CA LEU A 211 6.56 1.40 -0.69
C LEU A 211 6.89 -0.08 -0.54
N GLY A 212 6.85 -0.83 -1.64
CA GLY A 212 7.00 -2.28 -1.69
C GLY A 212 8.10 -2.83 -0.79
N PRO A 213 9.37 -2.43 -0.98
CA PRO A 213 10.48 -2.93 -0.17
C PRO A 213 10.34 -2.69 1.33
N VAL A 214 9.86 -1.51 1.73
CA VAL A 214 9.72 -1.12 3.15
C VAL A 214 8.61 -1.94 3.81
N VAL A 215 7.45 -2.02 3.14
CA VAL A 215 6.27 -2.71 3.65
C VAL A 215 6.48 -4.21 3.68
N VAL A 216 6.97 -4.82 2.59
CA VAL A 216 7.21 -6.27 2.53
C VAL A 216 8.26 -6.68 3.54
N GLY A 217 9.37 -5.95 3.66
CA GLY A 217 10.41 -6.27 4.64
C GLY A 217 9.91 -6.21 6.09
N TYR A 218 9.01 -5.29 6.40
CA TYR A 218 8.33 -5.23 7.71
C TYR A 218 7.41 -6.43 7.93
N LEU A 219 6.52 -6.68 6.98
CA LEU A 219 5.51 -7.74 7.06
C LEU A 219 6.15 -9.13 7.15
N GLU A 220 7.23 -9.39 6.42
CA GLU A 220 7.97 -10.65 6.52
C GLU A 220 8.64 -10.86 7.88
N LYS A 221 9.20 -9.80 8.49
CA LYS A 221 9.72 -9.86 9.85
C LYS A 221 8.61 -10.17 10.85
N LEU A 222 7.47 -9.45 10.73
CA LEU A 222 6.31 -9.65 11.59
C LEU A 222 5.75 -11.07 11.48
N ASP A 223 5.59 -11.59 10.25
CA ASP A 223 5.08 -12.94 10.01
C ASP A 223 5.97 -14.01 10.62
N ARG A 224 7.31 -13.88 10.51
CA ARG A 224 8.26 -14.79 11.17
C ARG A 224 8.11 -14.79 12.68
N GLU A 225 8.04 -13.61 13.30
CA GLU A 225 7.89 -13.49 14.75
C GLU A 225 6.53 -14.01 15.22
N ILE A 226 5.46 -13.72 14.49
CA ILE A 226 4.11 -14.21 14.81
C ILE A 226 4.06 -15.73 14.77
N ARG A 227 4.67 -16.39 13.78
CA ARG A 227 4.72 -17.87 13.72
C ARG A 227 5.38 -18.49 14.95
N SER A 228 6.30 -17.78 15.62
CA SER A 228 6.90 -18.25 16.87
C SER A 228 5.96 -18.20 18.08
N VAL A 229 4.96 -17.31 18.06
CA VAL A 229 4.04 -17.08 19.18
C VAL A 229 2.67 -17.72 18.93
N CYS A 230 2.13 -17.58 17.72
CA CYS A 230 0.83 -18.07 17.29
C CYS A 230 0.99 -18.96 16.04
N PRO A 231 1.50 -20.20 16.18
CA PRO A 231 1.95 -21.01 15.05
C PRO A 231 0.84 -21.43 14.06
N ARG A 232 -0.43 -21.40 14.48
CA ARG A 232 -1.59 -21.71 13.63
C ARG A 232 -2.30 -20.47 13.06
N ALA A 233 -1.94 -19.28 13.52
CA ALA A 233 -2.62 -18.07 13.12
C ALA A 233 -2.24 -17.68 11.71
N ARG A 234 -3.24 -17.32 10.90
CA ARG A 234 -3.00 -16.63 9.63
C ARG A 234 -2.82 -15.15 9.90
N LEU A 235 -1.75 -14.55 9.38
CA LEU A 235 -1.56 -13.10 9.41
C LEU A 235 -2.20 -12.46 8.18
N THR A 236 -3.17 -11.60 8.42
CA THR A 236 -3.78 -10.73 7.42
C THR A 236 -3.51 -9.27 7.76
N VAL A 237 -3.45 -8.43 6.74
CA VAL A 237 -3.21 -6.99 6.86
C VAL A 237 -4.43 -6.24 6.36
N MET A 238 -4.83 -5.21 7.09
CA MET A 238 -5.95 -4.34 6.74
C MET A 238 -5.63 -3.58 5.45
N GLN A 239 -6.61 -3.42 4.57
CA GLN A 239 -6.47 -2.66 3.33
C GLN A 239 -7.29 -1.37 3.40
N SER A 240 -6.89 -0.37 2.61
CA SER A 240 -7.59 0.92 2.50
C SER A 240 -9.07 0.77 2.11
N ASN A 241 -9.46 -0.30 1.40
CA ASN A 241 -10.84 -0.57 1.00
C ASN A 241 -11.72 -1.17 2.11
N GLY A 242 -11.21 -1.33 3.33
CA GLY A 242 -11.92 -1.94 4.46
C GLY A 242 -11.89 -3.47 4.49
N GLY A 243 -11.25 -4.11 3.50
CA GLY A 243 -10.99 -5.54 3.48
C GLY A 243 -9.65 -5.92 4.12
N THR A 244 -9.32 -7.21 4.08
CA THR A 244 -8.00 -7.70 4.54
C THR A 244 -7.36 -8.61 3.50
N ARG A 245 -6.03 -8.67 3.52
CA ARG A 245 -5.22 -9.50 2.61
C ARG A 245 -4.23 -10.34 3.39
N LEU A 246 -3.96 -11.57 2.94
CA LEU A 246 -2.90 -12.39 3.53
C LEU A 246 -1.55 -11.71 3.38
N CYS A 247 -0.77 -11.69 4.47
CA CYS A 247 0.57 -11.11 4.50
C CYS A 247 1.46 -11.62 3.34
N SER A 248 1.39 -12.92 3.06
CA SER A 248 2.13 -13.57 1.97
C SER A 248 1.74 -13.12 0.55
N GLN A 249 0.60 -12.46 0.40
CA GLN A 249 0.05 -12.01 -0.89
C GLN A 249 0.12 -10.49 -1.06
N THR A 250 0.89 -9.80 -0.22
CA THR A 250 0.95 -8.33 -0.20
C THR A 250 1.94 -7.76 -1.24
N ARG A 251 2.93 -8.55 -1.67
CA ARG A 251 3.89 -8.13 -2.70
C ARG A 251 3.15 -7.74 -3.99
N GLY A 252 3.44 -6.55 -4.52
CA GLY A 252 2.78 -5.96 -5.69
C GLY A 252 1.46 -5.23 -5.37
N HIS A 253 1.04 -5.18 -4.10
CA HIS A 253 -0.21 -4.54 -3.67
C HIS A 253 -0.06 -3.80 -2.33
N THR A 254 1.16 -3.38 -1.99
CA THR A 254 1.48 -2.66 -0.75
C THR A 254 0.87 -1.27 -0.67
N ILE A 255 0.63 -0.61 -1.82
CA ILE A 255 -0.05 0.68 -1.91
C ILE A 255 -1.48 0.62 -1.34
N GLY A 256 -2.11 -0.55 -1.44
CA GLY A 256 -3.41 -0.84 -0.83
C GLY A 256 -3.45 -0.76 0.69
N LEU A 257 -2.31 -0.55 1.36
CA LEU A 257 -2.21 -0.42 2.81
C LEU A 257 -2.04 1.04 3.27
N ALA A 258 -1.88 1.99 2.34
CA ALA A 258 -1.53 3.38 2.65
C ALA A 258 -2.56 4.12 3.52
N LEU A 259 -3.81 3.65 3.57
CA LEU A 259 -4.89 4.22 4.40
C LEU A 259 -5.57 3.12 5.24
N SER A 260 -4.85 2.05 5.54
CA SER A 260 -5.43 0.85 6.17
C SER A 260 -5.92 1.06 7.60
N GLY A 261 -5.19 1.85 8.41
CA GLY A 261 -5.61 2.16 9.79
C GLY A 261 -6.96 2.89 9.84
N LEU A 262 -7.11 3.91 8.99
CA LEU A 262 -8.34 4.71 8.88
C LEU A 262 -9.53 3.84 8.44
N ALA A 263 -9.32 2.99 7.44
CA ALA A 263 -10.33 2.05 6.98
C ALA A 263 -10.79 1.11 8.10
N GLY A 264 -9.88 0.61 8.94
CA GLY A 264 -10.21 -0.22 10.09
C GLY A 264 -11.13 0.48 11.10
N GLY A 265 -10.83 1.75 11.42
CA GLY A 265 -11.65 2.56 12.32
C GLY A 265 -13.07 2.78 11.81
N VAL A 266 -13.21 3.16 10.53
CA VAL A 266 -14.52 3.37 9.89
C VAL A 266 -15.33 2.06 9.79
N MET A 267 -14.69 0.96 9.41
CA MET A 267 -15.35 -0.35 9.34
C MET A 267 -15.81 -0.82 10.74
N GLY A 268 -15.01 -0.57 11.77
CA GLY A 268 -15.38 -0.84 13.15
C GLY A 268 -16.58 0.00 13.60
N ALA A 269 -16.55 1.31 13.35
CA ALA A 269 -17.65 2.22 13.67
C ALA A 269 -18.94 1.81 12.95
N TRP A 270 -18.85 1.43 11.68
CA TRP A 270 -19.99 0.94 10.90
C TRP A 270 -20.60 -0.33 11.50
N GLU A 271 -19.78 -1.33 11.84
CA GLU A 271 -20.29 -2.58 12.40
C GLU A 271 -20.95 -2.38 13.77
N VAL A 272 -20.39 -1.48 14.61
CA VAL A 272 -21.02 -1.11 15.89
C VAL A 272 -22.36 -0.40 15.67
N ALA A 273 -22.41 0.58 14.78
CA ALA A 273 -23.63 1.31 14.47
C ALA A 273 -24.72 0.39 13.91
N ARG A 274 -24.37 -0.49 12.97
CA ARG A 274 -25.28 -1.47 12.37
C ARG A 274 -25.89 -2.38 13.42
N ARG A 275 -25.12 -2.84 14.41
CA ARG A 275 -25.62 -3.63 15.54
C ARG A 275 -26.53 -2.85 16.48
N ALA A 276 -26.32 -1.54 16.60
CA ALA A 276 -27.20 -0.64 17.33
C ALA A 276 -28.46 -0.22 16.55
N GLY A 277 -28.65 -0.70 15.31
CA GLY A 277 -29.75 -0.29 14.44
C GLY A 277 -29.59 1.12 13.86
N VAL A 278 -28.38 1.69 13.93
CA VAL A 278 -28.03 3.00 13.38
C VAL A 278 -27.40 2.81 12.00
N ASN A 279 -28.03 3.37 10.97
CA ASN A 279 -27.59 3.28 9.58
C ASN A 279 -26.97 4.58 9.04
N ARG A 280 -26.98 5.65 9.83
CA ARG A 280 -26.42 6.95 9.50
C ARG A 280 -25.55 7.43 10.65
N LEU A 281 -24.26 7.66 10.38
CA LEU A 281 -23.32 8.15 11.39
C LEU A 281 -22.22 8.98 10.77
N ILE A 282 -21.55 9.75 11.62
CA ILE A 282 -20.26 10.36 11.34
C ILE A 282 -19.28 9.72 12.32
N SER A 283 -18.25 9.06 11.81
CA SER A 283 -17.12 8.63 12.65
C SER A 283 -16.13 9.77 12.76
N LEU A 284 -15.54 9.92 13.94
CA LEU A 284 -14.47 10.87 14.21
C LEU A 284 -13.41 10.15 15.02
N ASP A 285 -12.22 10.02 14.44
CA ASP A 285 -11.03 9.52 15.12
C ASP A 285 -10.03 10.67 15.26
N MET A 286 -9.63 10.95 16.50
CA MET A 286 -8.74 12.07 16.80
C MET A 286 -7.51 11.56 17.53
N GLY A 287 -6.39 11.58 16.83
CA GLY A 287 -5.07 11.28 17.38
C GLY A 287 -4.34 12.52 17.88
N GLY A 288 -3.04 12.37 18.18
CA GLY A 288 -2.19 13.49 18.56
C GLY A 288 -1.68 14.33 17.38
N THR A 289 -1.98 13.96 16.13
CA THR A 289 -1.42 14.57 14.91
C THR A 289 -2.45 14.76 13.81
N SER A 290 -3.44 13.87 13.70
CA SER A 290 -4.53 13.92 12.71
C SER A 290 -5.91 13.86 13.38
N CYS A 291 -6.91 14.28 12.62
CA CYS A 291 -8.33 14.08 12.92
C CYS A 291 -8.98 13.57 11.63
N ASP A 292 -9.54 12.37 11.69
CA ASP A 292 -10.01 11.59 10.55
C ASP A 292 -11.53 11.44 10.66
N ILE A 293 -12.28 11.82 9.62
CA ILE A 293 -13.74 11.96 9.68
C ILE A 293 -14.38 11.23 8.49
N SER A 294 -15.32 10.33 8.76
CA SER A 294 -16.06 9.64 7.70
C SER A 294 -17.56 9.78 7.90
N ALA A 295 -18.29 10.08 6.82
CA ALA A 295 -19.75 10.10 6.82
C ALA A 295 -20.29 8.82 6.19
N ILE A 296 -21.18 8.14 6.90
CA ILE A 296 -21.76 6.86 6.50
C ILE A 296 -23.27 7.02 6.39
N ASP A 297 -23.83 6.70 5.24
CA ASP A 297 -25.27 6.66 4.97
C ASP A 297 -25.65 5.34 4.29
N GLY A 298 -26.17 4.39 5.08
CA GLY A 298 -26.59 3.07 4.60
C GLY A 298 -25.44 2.10 4.29
N GLY A 299 -24.20 2.58 4.19
CA GLY A 299 -23.01 1.76 3.97
C GLY A 299 -21.72 2.58 3.88
N VAL A 300 -20.59 1.89 4.03
CA VAL A 300 -19.26 2.51 3.91
C VAL A 300 -18.98 2.85 2.44
N VAL A 301 -18.64 4.11 2.19
CA VAL A 301 -18.31 4.59 0.84
C VAL A 301 -16.84 4.31 0.56
N VAL A 302 -16.56 3.74 -0.62
CA VAL A 302 -15.21 3.49 -1.12
C VAL A 302 -14.99 4.32 -2.38
N ARG A 303 -13.93 5.12 -2.40
CA ARG A 303 -13.56 5.99 -3.54
C ARG A 303 -12.23 5.54 -4.15
N PRO A 304 -12.08 5.64 -5.49
CA PRO A 304 -10.85 5.23 -6.16
C PRO A 304 -9.77 6.31 -6.12
N ASP A 305 -10.14 7.59 -6.20
CA ASP A 305 -9.19 8.70 -6.30
C ASP A 305 -8.85 9.23 -4.90
N ASN A 306 -7.56 9.22 -4.57
CA ASN A 306 -7.05 9.57 -3.24
C ASN A 306 -5.77 10.40 -3.36
N GLU A 307 -5.39 11.07 -2.28
CA GLU A 307 -4.13 11.80 -2.17
C GLU A 307 -3.53 11.59 -0.78
N VAL A 308 -2.23 11.33 -0.71
CA VAL A 308 -1.49 11.26 0.55
C VAL A 308 -0.22 12.09 0.41
N GLY A 309 -0.09 13.14 1.22
CA GLY A 309 1.08 14.02 1.21
C GLY A 309 1.33 14.73 -0.13
N GLY A 310 0.27 15.12 -0.84
CA GLY A 310 0.36 15.74 -2.17
C GLY A 310 0.64 14.76 -3.31
N LEU A 311 0.69 13.45 -3.04
CA LEU A 311 0.94 12.42 -4.04
C LEU A 311 -0.39 11.78 -4.44
N PRO A 312 -0.83 11.93 -5.70
CA PRO A 312 -2.08 11.35 -6.16
C PRO A 312 -1.92 9.85 -6.31
N LEU A 313 -2.90 9.11 -5.81
CA LEU A 313 -2.91 7.66 -5.86
C LEU A 313 -4.33 7.18 -6.17
N ARG A 314 -4.43 6.14 -6.99
CA ARG A 314 -5.72 5.61 -7.43
C ARG A 314 -5.87 4.18 -6.96
N ILE A 315 -6.45 4.01 -5.77
CA ILE A 315 -6.77 2.73 -5.17
C ILE A 315 -8.13 2.83 -4.50
N PRO A 316 -8.96 1.76 -4.49
CA PRO A 316 -10.17 1.75 -3.69
C PRO A 316 -9.82 1.98 -2.20
N SER A 317 -10.32 3.08 -1.64
CA SER A 317 -10.13 3.45 -0.23
C SER A 317 -11.44 3.88 0.39
N VAL A 318 -11.64 3.54 1.66
CA VAL A 318 -12.73 4.08 2.47
C VAL A 318 -12.61 5.60 2.50
N ASP A 319 -13.74 6.27 2.34
CA ASP A 319 -13.86 7.73 2.30
C ASP A 319 -13.66 8.33 3.70
N VAL A 320 -12.48 8.94 3.95
CA VAL A 320 -12.03 9.52 5.23
C VAL A 320 -11.27 10.82 5.00
#